data_AF-A0A2M7TLW6-F1
#
_entry.id   AF-A0A2M7TLW6-F1
#
_cell.length_a   1.000
_cell.length_b   1.000
_cell.length_c   1.000
_cell.angle_alpha   90.00
_cell.angle_beta   90.00
_cell.angle_gamma   90.00
#
_symmetry.space_group_name_H-M   'P 1'
#
loop_
_entity.id
_entity.type
_entity.pdbx_description
1 polymer ?
#
loop_
_entity_poly.entity_id
_entity_poly.type
_entity_poly.pdbx_seq_one_letter_code
_entity_poly.pdbx_strand_id
1 'polypeptide(L)'
;MIYKILFFNEDQKSYWDEWIAKESGEFLQSWSWGNFQKELGRKVWRIGVFREDGVQPVLLALVVKQRLILNKNYLYSPRGPIIKDVSAFGFFLDEIKKLASLEKSFFLRIEPTGMVLKQEILRNLNLQKTKPVQPQKTL
;
A
#
# COMPACT_ATOMS: atom_id res chain seq x y z
N MET A 1 -16.24 12.26 -5.00
CA MET A 1 -16.51 10.81 -4.85
C MET A 1 -16.18 10.43 -3.42
N ILE A 2 -17.03 9.64 -2.78
CA ILE A 2 -16.84 9.21 -1.39
C ILE A 2 -16.17 7.83 -1.42
N TYR A 3 -15.10 7.70 -0.64
CA TYR A 3 -14.32 6.48 -0.51
C TYR A 3 -14.35 6.02 0.96
N LYS A 4 -14.23 4.71 1.16
CA LYS A 4 -14.04 4.09 2.48
C LYS A 4 -12.79 3.23 2.50
N ILE A 5 -12.18 3.14 3.68
CA ILE A 5 -11.00 2.31 3.95
C ILE A 5 -11.40 1.08 4.76
N LEU A 6 -10.90 -0.09 4.37
CA LEU A 6 -11.05 -1.34 5.11
C LEU A 6 -9.68 -1.95 5.41
N PHE A 7 -9.55 -2.52 6.60
CA PHE A 7 -8.38 -3.28 7.02
C PHE A 7 -8.73 -4.77 6.97
N PHE A 8 -7.91 -5.52 6.23
CA PHE A 8 -8.13 -6.94 6.00
C PHE A 8 -7.49 -7.76 7.14
N ASN A 9 -8.23 -8.74 7.62
CA ASN A 9 -7.83 -9.73 8.61
C ASN A 9 -7.76 -11.13 7.98
N GLU A 10 -7.32 -12.12 8.74
CA GLU A 10 -7.04 -13.48 8.24
C GLU A 10 -8.24 -14.15 7.54
N ASP A 11 -9.48 -13.78 7.86
CA ASP A 11 -10.69 -14.33 7.24
C ASP A 11 -10.82 -13.94 5.76
N GLN A 12 -10.20 -12.83 5.35
CA GLN A 12 -10.27 -12.32 3.97
C GLN A 12 -9.03 -12.68 3.14
N LYS A 13 -8.21 -13.63 3.59
CA LYS A 13 -7.00 -14.05 2.89
C LYS A 13 -7.25 -14.42 1.43
N SER A 14 -8.20 -15.32 1.17
CA SER A 14 -8.45 -15.82 -0.18
C SER A 14 -8.88 -14.69 -1.12
N TYR A 15 -9.78 -13.83 -0.66
CA TYR A 15 -10.23 -12.67 -1.42
C TYR A 15 -9.08 -11.72 -1.77
N TRP A 16 -8.20 -11.45 -0.80
CA TRP A 16 -7.02 -10.61 -1.02
C TRP A 16 -6.10 -11.20 -2.10
N ASP A 17 -5.70 -12.47 -1.95
CA ASP A 17 -4.77 -13.13 -2.88
C ASP A 17 -5.37 -13.26 -4.29
N GLU A 18 -6.67 -13.57 -4.41
CA GLU A 18 -7.38 -13.61 -5.69
C GLU A 18 -7.37 -12.24 -6.39
N TRP A 19 -7.61 -11.17 -5.65
CA TRP A 19 -7.57 -9.82 -6.22
C TRP A 19 -6.15 -9.44 -6.68
N ILE A 20 -5.13 -9.70 -5.86
CA ILE A 20 -3.73 -9.42 -6.22
C ILE A 20 -3.33 -10.19 -7.48
N ALA A 21 -3.67 -11.48 -7.56
CA ALA A 21 -3.36 -12.33 -8.71
C ALA A 21 -4.02 -11.81 -10.00
N LYS A 22 -5.25 -11.33 -9.90
CA LYS A 22 -6.01 -10.79 -11.03
C LYS A 22 -5.46 -9.46 -11.54
N GLU A 23 -5.09 -8.55 -10.64
CA GLU A 23 -4.84 -7.16 -11.01
C GLU A 23 -3.37 -6.84 -11.31
N SER A 24 -2.43 -7.53 -10.68
CA SER A 24 -1.00 -7.22 -10.88
C SER A 24 -0.07 -8.44 -10.81
N GLY A 25 -0.43 -9.47 -10.05
CA GLY A 25 0.47 -10.59 -9.75
C GLY A 25 1.64 -10.21 -8.82
N GLU A 26 1.59 -9.06 -8.15
CA GLU A 26 2.69 -8.57 -7.33
C GLU A 26 2.85 -9.38 -6.04
N PHE A 27 3.83 -10.29 -6.03
CA PHE A 27 4.12 -11.16 -4.87
C PHE A 27 4.35 -10.39 -3.57
N LEU A 28 5.00 -9.21 -3.63
CA LEU A 28 5.26 -8.38 -2.45
C LEU A 28 4.00 -7.71 -1.88
N GLN A 29 2.87 -7.86 -2.55
CA GLN A 29 1.56 -7.46 -2.07
C GLN A 29 0.70 -8.67 -1.65
N SER A 30 1.20 -9.91 -1.76
CA SER A 30 0.47 -11.13 -1.37
C SER A 30 0.29 -11.29 0.14
N TRP A 31 -0.68 -12.12 0.54
CA TRP A 31 -0.90 -12.47 1.94
C TRP A 31 0.33 -13.12 2.57
N SER A 32 0.92 -14.08 1.87
CA SER A 32 2.08 -14.84 2.33
C SER A 32 3.28 -13.94 2.59
N TRP A 33 3.52 -12.94 1.73
CA TRP A 33 4.58 -11.96 1.98
C TRP A 33 4.31 -11.16 3.26
N GLY A 34 3.06 -10.74 3.48
CA GLY A 34 2.67 -10.09 4.74
C GLY A 34 2.93 -10.96 5.97
N ASN A 35 2.64 -12.26 5.90
CA ASN A 35 2.89 -13.18 7.01
C ASN A 35 4.39 -13.35 7.26
N PHE A 36 5.19 -13.49 6.20
CA PHE A 36 6.65 -13.49 6.31
C PHE A 36 7.18 -12.21 6.99
N GLN A 37 6.64 -11.04 6.66
CA GLN A 37 7.01 -9.79 7.34
C GLN A 37 6.63 -9.79 8.83
N LYS A 38 5.47 -10.35 9.19
CA LYS A 38 5.06 -10.53 10.59
C LYS A 38 6.00 -11.46 11.35
N GLU A 39 6.42 -12.57 10.74
CA GLU A 39 7.39 -13.53 11.31
C GLU A 39 8.76 -12.87 11.57
N LEU A 40 9.16 -11.90 10.75
CA LEU A 40 10.34 -11.04 11.00
C LEU A 40 10.11 -9.98 12.11
N GLY A 41 9.01 -10.06 12.85
CA GLY A 41 8.68 -9.15 13.95
C GLY A 41 8.25 -7.75 13.49
N ARG A 42 7.79 -7.61 12.25
CA ARG A 42 7.32 -6.32 11.70
C ARG A 42 5.81 -6.21 11.83
N LYS A 43 5.32 -4.98 12.01
CA LYS A 43 3.88 -4.70 11.89
C LYS A 43 3.50 -4.61 10.42
N VAL A 44 2.34 -5.19 10.08
CA VAL A 44 1.80 -5.24 8.73
C VAL A 44 0.34 -4.81 8.76
N TRP A 45 -0.04 -3.96 7.81
CA TRP A 45 -1.43 -3.61 7.54
C TRP A 45 -1.76 -3.99 6.10
N ARG A 46 -2.89 -4.65 5.92
CA ARG A 46 -3.46 -4.96 4.61
C ARG A 46 -4.68 -4.08 4.43
N ILE A 47 -4.59 -3.15 3.49
CA ILE A 47 -5.51 -2.03 3.37
C ILE A 47 -6.16 -2.08 2.01
N GLY A 48 -7.47 -1.89 1.96
CA GLY A 48 -8.20 -1.67 0.71
C GLY A 48 -9.02 -0.38 0.77
N VAL A 49 -9.06 0.31 -0.36
CA VAL A 49 -9.94 1.45 -0.58
C VAL A 49 -11.05 1.02 -1.52
N PHE A 50 -12.28 1.36 -1.14
CA PHE A 50 -13.50 1.06 -1.87
C PHE A 50 -14.24 2.35 -2.18
N ARG A 51 -14.98 2.38 -3.29
CA ARG A 51 -16.07 3.36 -3.43
C ARG A 51 -17.11 3.08 -2.35
N GLU A 52 -17.78 4.12 -1.87
CA GLU A 52 -18.76 3.99 -0.78
C GLU A 52 -19.82 2.90 -1.07
N ASP A 53 -20.32 2.88 -2.31
CA ASP A 53 -21.29 1.94 -2.87
C ASP A 53 -20.66 0.68 -3.52
N GLY A 54 -19.33 0.60 -3.54
CA GLY A 54 -18.58 -0.45 -4.21
C GLY A 54 -18.37 -1.69 -3.33
N VAL A 55 -18.46 -2.87 -3.94
CA VAL A 55 -18.14 -4.17 -3.32
C VAL A 55 -16.73 -4.67 -3.65
N GLN A 56 -16.04 -4.04 -4.60
CA GLN A 56 -14.67 -4.37 -4.99
C GLN A 56 -13.73 -3.22 -4.67
N PRO A 57 -12.48 -3.48 -4.23
CA PRO A 57 -11.53 -2.44 -3.95
C PRO A 57 -11.06 -1.82 -5.27
N VAL A 58 -10.86 -0.52 -5.21
CA VAL A 58 -10.27 0.29 -6.28
C VAL A 58 -8.78 0.56 -6.03
N LEU A 59 -8.27 0.16 -4.87
CA LEU A 59 -6.86 0.18 -4.50
C LEU A 59 -6.61 -0.82 -3.37
N LEU A 60 -5.56 -1.64 -3.47
CA LEU A 60 -5.05 -2.46 -2.36
C LEU A 60 -3.60 -2.09 -2.04
N ALA A 61 -3.25 -2.17 -0.77
CA ALA A 61 -1.89 -1.91 -0.28
C ALA A 61 -1.54 -2.79 0.92
N LEU A 62 -0.47 -3.57 0.78
CA LEU A 62 0.25 -4.16 1.89
C LEU A 62 1.29 -3.15 2.38
N VAL A 63 1.14 -2.71 3.62
CA VAL A 63 1.99 -1.70 4.26
C VAL A 63 2.73 -2.33 5.43
N VAL A 64 4.05 -2.17 5.46
CA VAL A 64 4.94 -2.75 6.48
C VAL A 64 5.62 -1.63 7.26
N LYS A 65 5.65 -1.73 8.58
CA LYS A 65 6.48 -0.85 9.43
C LYS A 65 7.93 -1.30 9.37
N GLN A 66 8.79 -0.46 8.82
CA GLN A 66 10.23 -0.71 8.73
C GLN A 66 10.97 0.06 9.82
N ARG A 67 11.85 -0.63 10.54
CA ARG A 67 12.71 0.00 11.57
C ARG A 67 13.88 0.73 10.90
N LEU A 68 14.27 1.84 11.51
CA LEU A 68 15.49 2.58 11.22
C LEU A 68 16.36 2.62 12.49
N ILE A 69 17.57 3.14 12.35
CA ILE A 69 18.43 3.47 13.49
C ILE A 69 17.74 4.44 14.47
N LEU A 70 18.20 4.46 15.72
CA LEU A 70 17.73 5.39 16.77
C LEU A 70 16.23 5.29 17.07
N ASN A 71 15.66 4.07 17.07
CA ASN A 71 14.24 3.81 17.32
C ASN A 71 13.27 4.52 16.36
N LYS A 72 13.78 5.00 15.22
CA LYS A 72 12.99 5.60 14.16
C LYS A 72 12.35 4.52 13.29
N ASN A 73 11.35 4.89 12.50
CA ASN A 73 10.70 3.98 11.57
C ASN A 73 10.05 4.72 10.40
N TYR A 74 9.70 3.97 9.36
CA TYR A 74 8.90 4.45 8.23
C TYR A 74 7.89 3.37 7.81
N LEU A 75 6.84 3.78 7.12
CA LEU A 75 5.90 2.85 6.49
C LEU A 75 6.36 2.56 5.06
N TYR A 76 6.25 1.31 4.63
CA TYR A 76 6.66 0.90 3.29
C TYR A 76 5.63 0.00 2.64
N SER A 77 5.19 0.35 1.43
CA SER A 77 4.42 -0.54 0.56
C SER A 77 5.29 -0.98 -0.64
N PRO A 78 5.92 -2.17 -0.58
CA PRO A 78 6.78 -2.65 -1.66
C PRO A 78 5.95 -3.03 -2.90
N ARG A 79 6.29 -2.51 -4.07
CA ARG A 79 5.50 -2.71 -5.31
C ARG A 79 4.01 -2.36 -5.15
N GLY A 80 3.69 -1.47 -4.22
CA GLY A 80 2.34 -1.04 -3.93
C GLY A 80 2.28 0.46 -3.61
N PRO A 81 1.07 1.01 -3.47
CA PRO A 81 -0.22 0.34 -3.63
C PRO A 81 -0.49 -0.11 -5.08
N ILE A 82 -1.36 -1.11 -5.26
CA ILE A 82 -1.91 -1.49 -6.57
C ILE A 82 -3.14 -0.63 -6.82
N ILE A 83 -3.11 0.20 -7.86
CA ILE A 83 -4.11 1.25 -8.10
C ILE A 83 -4.96 0.91 -9.33
N LYS A 84 -6.28 0.77 -9.13
CA LYS A 84 -7.27 0.71 -10.21
C LYS A 84 -7.90 2.06 -10.52
N ASP A 85 -8.24 2.81 -9.48
CA ASP A 85 -8.82 4.14 -9.60
C ASP A 85 -7.84 5.17 -9.03
N VAL A 86 -7.21 5.92 -9.93
CA VAL A 86 -6.24 6.96 -9.57
C VAL A 86 -6.86 8.04 -8.68
N SER A 87 -8.16 8.29 -8.79
CA SER A 87 -8.84 9.29 -7.95
C SER A 87 -9.01 8.85 -6.49
N ALA A 88 -8.88 7.56 -6.19
CA ALA A 88 -8.85 7.02 -4.83
C ALA A 88 -7.49 7.23 -4.13
N PHE A 89 -6.44 7.57 -4.88
CA PHE A 89 -5.08 7.63 -4.35
C PHE A 89 -4.88 8.75 -3.32
N GLY A 90 -5.49 9.92 -3.54
CA GLY A 90 -5.45 11.02 -2.56
C GLY A 90 -6.06 10.62 -1.21
N PHE A 91 -7.24 10.00 -1.25
CA PHE A 91 -7.91 9.46 -0.06
C PHE A 91 -7.05 8.41 0.66
N PHE A 92 -6.46 7.48 -0.10
CA PHE A 92 -5.52 6.51 0.47
C PHE A 92 -4.37 7.20 1.21
N LEU A 93 -3.71 8.19 0.61
CA LEU A 93 -2.61 8.89 1.26
C LEU A 93 -3.05 9.59 2.55
N ASP A 94 -4.23 10.18 2.59
CA ASP A 94 -4.73 10.84 3.79
C ASP A 94 -5.01 9.85 4.92
N GLU A 95 -5.55 8.67 4.63
CA GLU A 95 -5.70 7.60 5.61
C GLU A 95 -4.36 7.05 6.09
N ILE A 96 -3.39 6.86 5.18
CA ILE A 96 -2.05 6.40 5.57
C ILE A 96 -1.28 7.45 6.38
N LYS A 97 -1.51 8.75 6.15
CA LYS A 97 -0.93 9.81 7.02
C LYS A 97 -1.45 9.68 8.45
N LYS A 98 -2.74 9.37 8.65
CA LYS A 98 -3.29 9.11 9.99
C LYS A 98 -2.60 7.91 10.64
N LEU A 99 -2.46 6.81 9.90
CA LEU A 99 -1.74 5.61 10.36
C LEU A 99 -0.26 5.91 10.70
N ALA A 100 0.43 6.66 9.84
CA ALA A 100 1.83 7.05 10.05
C ALA A 100 1.99 7.92 11.29
N SER A 101 1.05 8.82 11.56
CA SER A 101 1.04 9.65 12.78
C SER A 101 0.90 8.78 14.04
N LEU A 102 -0.06 7.83 14.05
CA LEU A 102 -0.24 6.88 15.15
C LEU A 102 1.01 6.03 15.41
N GLU A 103 1.66 5.58 14.35
CA GLU A 103 2.86 4.74 14.43
C GLU A 103 4.18 5.55 14.59
N LYS A 104 4.08 6.89 14.66
CA LYS A 104 5.21 7.83 14.73
C LYS A 104 6.24 7.58 13.62
N SER A 105 5.76 7.34 12.40
CA SER A 105 6.58 7.07 11.22
C SER A 105 7.01 8.38 10.55
N PHE A 106 8.29 8.48 10.16
CA PHE A 106 8.83 9.71 9.55
C PHE A 106 8.30 9.98 8.13
N PHE A 107 8.13 8.91 7.36
CA PHE A 107 7.64 9.00 6.00
C PHE A 107 6.94 7.72 5.60
N LEU A 108 6.18 7.81 4.51
CA LEU A 108 5.68 6.68 3.75
C LEU A 108 6.54 6.52 2.50
N ARG A 109 6.97 5.29 2.21
CA ARG A 109 7.58 4.92 0.93
C ARG A 109 6.65 3.97 0.20
N ILE A 110 6.45 4.22 -1.09
CA ILE A 110 5.58 3.42 -1.96
C ILE A 110 6.26 3.24 -3.32
N GLU A 111 5.93 2.14 -3.97
CA GLU A 111 6.34 1.82 -5.34
C GLU A 111 5.07 1.41 -6.10
N PRO A 112 4.14 2.35 -6.35
CA PRO A 112 2.81 2.03 -6.83
C PRO A 112 2.86 1.30 -8.16
N THR A 113 2.00 0.29 -8.27
CA THR A 113 1.79 -0.54 -9.46
C THR A 113 0.34 -0.40 -9.93
N GLY A 114 0.05 -0.81 -11.16
CA GLY A 114 -1.17 -0.39 -11.84
C GLY A 114 -1.00 0.97 -12.53
N MET A 115 -2.09 1.55 -13.04
CA MET A 115 -2.09 2.70 -13.96
C MET A 115 -1.06 3.81 -13.65
N VAL A 116 -0.54 4.44 -14.72
CA VAL A 116 0.51 5.47 -14.64
C VAL A 116 0.05 6.68 -13.83
N LEU A 117 0.67 6.91 -12.67
CA LEU A 117 0.53 8.16 -11.92
C LEU A 117 1.16 9.30 -12.73
N LYS A 118 0.33 10.25 -13.16
CA LYS A 118 0.79 11.46 -13.87
C LYS A 118 1.61 12.35 -12.92
N GLN A 119 2.62 13.05 -13.45
CA GLN A 119 3.50 13.91 -12.64
C GLN A 119 2.75 15.00 -11.86
N GLU A 120 1.64 15.49 -12.42
CA GLU A 120 0.77 16.47 -11.78
C GLU A 120 0.20 15.97 -10.45
N ILE A 121 -0.22 14.70 -10.40
CA ILE A 121 -0.73 14.05 -9.19
C ILE A 121 0.38 13.95 -8.14
N LEU A 122 1.61 13.62 -8.55
CA LEU A 122 2.75 13.54 -7.64
C LEU A 122 3.07 14.90 -7.00
N ARG A 123 3.03 15.98 -7.79
CA ARG A 123 3.28 17.34 -7.31
C ARG A 123 2.22 17.80 -6.32
N ASN A 124 0.94 17.60 -6.63
CA ASN A 124 -0.16 18.04 -5.78
C ASN A 124 -0.21 17.29 -4.43
N LEU A 125 0.36 16.08 -4.37
CA LEU A 125 0.37 15.24 -3.18
C LEU A 125 1.68 15.31 -2.37
N ASN A 126 2.59 16.24 -2.72
CA ASN A 126 3.90 16.41 -2.09
C ASN A 126 4.73 15.12 -2.05
N LEU A 127 4.63 14.29 -3.10
CA LEU A 127 5.38 13.04 -3.22
C LEU A 127 6.74 13.31 -3.88
N GLN A 128 7.81 12.83 -3.23
CA GLN A 128 9.17 12.94 -3.75
C GLN A 128 9.60 11.61 -4.38
N LYS A 129 10.02 11.64 -5.65
CA LYS A 129 10.55 10.47 -6.32
C LYS A 129 11.88 10.06 -5.69
N THR A 130 12.02 8.80 -5.30
CA THR A 130 13.25 8.22 -4.74
C THR A 130 13.79 7.12 -5.65
N LYS A 131 15.03 6.67 -5.41
CA LYS A 131 15.58 5.49 -6.09
C LYS A 131 14.70 4.26 -5.78
N PRO A 132 14.38 3.40 -6.76
CA PRO A 132 13.68 2.15 -6.49
C PRO A 132 14.43 1.32 -5.44
N VAL A 133 13.70 0.71 -4.50
CA VAL A 133 14.27 -0.37 -3.64
C VAL A 133 14.21 -1.67 -4.41
N GLN A 134 13.10 -1.90 -5.12
CA GLN A 134 12.84 -3.15 -5.82
C GLN A 134 13.29 -3.08 -7.29
N PRO A 135 13.81 -4.17 -7.87
CA PRO A 135 14.26 -4.21 -9.26
C PRO A 135 13.10 -3.98 -10.24
N GLN A 136 13.10 -2.96 -11.08
CA GLN A 136 11.89 -2.63 -11.87
C GLN A 136 11.43 -3.71 -12.86
N LYS A 137 12.32 -4.62 -13.29
CA LYS A 137 12.01 -5.80 -14.11
C LYS A 137 12.36 -7.05 -13.33
N THR A 138 11.39 -7.96 -13.18
CA THR A 138 11.65 -9.37 -12.86
C THR A 138 11.75 -10.13 -14.19
N LEU A 139 12.62 -11.14 -14.23
CA LEU A 139 12.99 -11.92 -15.42
C LEU A 139 11.77 -12.40 -16.25
#